data_AF-A0A8S3J3A3-F1
#
_entry.id   AF-A0A8S3J3A3-F1
#
_cell.length_a   1.000
_cell.length_b   1.000
_cell.length_c   1.000
_cell.angle_alpha   90.00
_cell.angle_beta   90.00
_cell.angle_gamma   90.00
#
_symmetry.space_group_name_H-M   'P 1'
#
loop_
_entity.id
_entity.type
_entity.pdbx_description
1 polymer ?
#
loop_
_entity_poly.entity_id
_entity_poly.type
_entity_poly.pdbx_seq_one_letter_code
_entity_poly.pdbx_strand_id
1 'polypeptide(L)'
;DDQDLTDSIRSCHTLVLMNSPGYAAGTNPWDSSLMNRNDELSTDQTTMNFNLTTGSPTSANRFTRQYYGDRKIEVVGLNTKEMAFIHLGVQGQRIAQCCDVHLELNRPMPAQMDGEPFFLAEPTVVKITHAGQVFVLRNEHR
;
A
#
# COMPACT_ATOMS: atom_id res chain seq x y z
N ASP A 1 10.58 9.60 7.04
CA ASP A 1 11.04 9.55 8.45
C ASP A 1 12.52 9.13 8.58
N ASP A 2 13.42 9.64 7.72
CA ASP A 2 14.88 9.44 7.76
C ASP A 2 15.42 7.99 7.77
N GLN A 3 14.58 7.01 7.42
CA GLN A 3 15.02 5.62 7.20
C GLN A 3 15.28 5.39 5.71
N ASP A 4 16.49 4.95 5.38
CA ASP A 4 16.82 4.47 4.03
C ASP A 4 16.26 3.05 3.85
N LEU A 5 15.32 2.92 2.91
CA LEU A 5 14.66 1.68 2.54
C LEU A 5 14.92 1.28 1.08
N THR A 6 15.98 1.81 0.47
CA THR A 6 16.35 1.55 -0.94
C THR A 6 16.47 0.06 -1.24
N ASP A 7 17.02 -0.73 -0.32
CA ASP A 7 17.15 -2.18 -0.51
C ASP A 7 15.81 -2.92 -0.43
N SER A 8 14.82 -2.36 0.27
CA SER A 8 13.50 -2.98 0.45
C SER A 8 12.64 -2.96 -0.81
N ILE A 9 12.99 -2.12 -1.80
CA ILE A 9 12.23 -1.99 -3.06
C ILE A 9 12.86 -2.73 -4.24
N ARG A 10 13.99 -3.41 -4.05
CA ARG A 10 14.73 -4.08 -5.14
C ARG A 10 13.94 -5.17 -5.86
N SER A 11 13.02 -5.83 -5.17
CA SER A 11 12.15 -6.87 -5.73
C SER A 11 10.83 -6.34 -6.29
N CYS A 12 10.59 -5.03 -6.17
CA CYS A 12 9.35 -4.40 -6.57
C CYS A 12 9.48 -3.78 -7.97
N HIS A 13 8.44 -3.91 -8.77
CA HIS A 13 8.33 -3.26 -10.08
C HIS A 13 7.39 -2.06 -10.04
N THR A 14 6.51 -2.00 -9.04
CA THR A 14 5.59 -0.88 -8.81
C THR A 14 5.62 -0.52 -7.34
N LEU A 15 5.65 0.78 -7.06
CA LEU A 15 5.52 1.33 -5.72
C LEU A 15 4.17 2.03 -5.63
N VAL A 16 3.37 1.66 -4.65
CA VAL A 16 2.05 2.25 -4.39
C VAL A 16 2.12 2.99 -3.06
N LEU A 17 1.78 4.27 -3.09
CA LEU A 17 1.79 5.15 -1.92
C LEU A 17 0.37 5.63 -1.66
N MET A 18 -0.14 5.38 -0.47
CA MET A 18 -1.56 5.57 -0.14
C MET A 18 -1.73 6.19 1.24
N ASN A 19 -2.80 6.97 1.41
CA ASN A 19 -3.36 7.36 2.71
C ASN A 19 -4.82 6.89 2.82
N SER A 20 -5.21 5.90 2.03
CA SER A 20 -6.56 5.36 2.02
C SER A 20 -6.49 3.84 2.07
N PRO A 21 -7.52 3.17 2.61
CA PRO A 21 -7.53 1.71 2.70
C PRO A 21 -7.72 1.00 1.35
N GLY A 22 -7.97 1.74 0.27
CA GLY A 22 -8.35 1.20 -1.03
C GLY A 22 -7.50 1.76 -2.17
N TYR A 23 -7.15 0.88 -3.09
CA TYR A 23 -6.46 1.11 -4.35
C TYR A 23 -7.27 0.49 -5.49
N ALA A 24 -7.09 0.94 -6.74
CA ALA A 24 -7.66 0.35 -7.97
C ALA A 24 -9.02 -0.36 -7.79
N ALA A 25 -10.13 0.40 -7.84
CA ALA A 25 -11.49 -0.11 -7.66
C ALA A 25 -11.80 -0.75 -6.28
N GLY A 26 -11.06 -0.38 -5.23
CA GLY A 26 -11.35 -0.79 -3.85
C GLY A 26 -10.59 -2.03 -3.37
N THR A 27 -9.58 -2.48 -4.13
CA THR A 27 -8.61 -3.48 -3.67
C THR A 27 -7.79 -2.95 -2.49
N ASN A 28 -7.31 -3.82 -1.61
CA ASN A 28 -6.46 -3.43 -0.48
C ASN A 28 -5.09 -4.10 -0.59
N PRO A 29 -4.06 -3.37 -1.05
CA PRO A 29 -2.71 -3.91 -1.20
C PRO A 29 -1.90 -3.91 0.11
N TRP A 30 -2.35 -3.24 1.17
CA TRP A 30 -1.60 -3.03 2.41
C TRP A 30 -1.75 -4.15 3.42
N ASP A 31 -2.94 -4.75 3.56
CA ASP A 31 -3.30 -5.98 4.29
C ASP A 31 -4.69 -5.86 4.96
N SER A 32 -5.49 -6.92 4.87
CA SER A 32 -6.81 -7.08 5.51
C SER A 32 -6.80 -8.00 6.74
N SER A 33 -5.70 -8.67 7.07
CA SER A 33 -5.61 -9.69 8.14
C SER A 33 -5.91 -9.15 9.55
N LEU A 34 -5.87 -7.83 9.75
CA LEU A 34 -6.29 -7.17 10.99
C LEU A 34 -7.78 -6.82 11.04
N MET A 35 -8.54 -6.98 9.95
CA MET A 35 -10.00 -6.77 9.98
C MET A 35 -10.77 -7.99 10.51
N ASN A 36 -10.16 -9.18 10.54
CA ASN A 36 -10.90 -10.44 10.72
C ASN A 36 -10.81 -11.07 12.13
N ARG A 37 -10.46 -10.32 13.18
CA ARG A 37 -10.35 -10.89 14.54
C ARG A 37 -11.63 -10.90 15.37
N ASN A 38 -12.74 -10.31 14.90
CA ASN A 38 -13.93 -10.14 15.75
C ASN A 38 -15.28 -10.67 15.21
N ASP A 39 -15.35 -11.36 14.07
CA ASP A 39 -16.62 -11.97 13.62
C ASP A 39 -16.43 -13.45 13.27
N GLU A 40 -16.50 -14.30 14.28
CA GLU A 40 -16.85 -15.71 14.09
C GLU A 40 -18.36 -15.82 13.82
N LEU A 41 -18.75 -16.04 12.56
CA LEU A 41 -19.77 -17.04 12.21
C LEU A 41 -19.77 -17.31 10.70
N SER A 42 -19.37 -18.53 10.33
CA SER A 42 -19.85 -19.36 9.21
C SER A 42 -20.14 -18.69 7.86
N THR A 43 -19.45 -19.11 6.78
CA THR A 43 -20.04 -19.86 5.64
C THR A 43 -18.92 -20.16 4.63
N ASP A 44 -18.84 -21.42 4.20
CA ASP A 44 -17.97 -21.93 3.13
C ASP A 44 -17.92 -21.01 1.91
N GLN A 45 -16.73 -20.50 1.59
CA GLN A 45 -16.40 -20.05 0.24
C GLN A 45 -15.03 -20.58 -0.15
N THR A 46 -15.04 -21.42 -1.20
CA THR A 46 -13.91 -21.96 -1.95
C THR A 46 -13.00 -20.83 -2.41
N THR A 47 -12.10 -20.40 -1.54
CA THR A 47 -11.01 -19.50 -1.87
C THR A 47 -10.01 -20.32 -2.66
N MET A 48 -9.73 -19.94 -3.91
CA MET A 48 -8.64 -20.54 -4.67
C MET A 48 -7.35 -20.22 -3.92
N ASN A 49 -6.80 -21.22 -3.21
CA ASN A 49 -5.57 -21.12 -2.45
C ASN A 49 -4.38 -20.94 -3.41
N PHE A 50 -4.15 -19.72 -3.88
CA PHE A 50 -2.83 -19.32 -4.31
C PHE A 50 -1.97 -19.23 -3.06
N ASN A 51 -1.31 -20.34 -2.70
CA ASN A 51 -0.31 -20.38 -1.64
C ASN A 51 0.91 -19.54 -2.08
N LEU A 52 0.81 -18.22 -1.93
CA LEU A 52 1.94 -17.33 -1.96
C LEU A 52 2.44 -17.21 -0.52
N THR A 53 3.62 -17.77 -0.27
CA THR A 53 4.26 -17.93 1.02
C THR A 53 4.33 -16.60 1.79
N THR A 54 3.39 -16.37 2.69
CA THR A 54 3.47 -15.29 3.68
C THR A 54 4.60 -15.65 4.63
N GLY A 55 5.66 -14.85 4.60
CA GLY A 55 6.83 -15.05 5.45
C GLY A 55 6.48 -15.15 6.94
N SER A 56 7.24 -15.99 7.63
CA SER A 56 7.29 -16.24 9.09
C SER A 56 6.92 -15.02 9.97
N PRO A 57 6.20 -15.22 11.09
CA PRO A 57 5.85 -14.15 12.03
C PRO A 57 7.05 -13.86 12.94
N THR A 58 7.93 -12.96 12.51
CA THR A 58 8.94 -12.38 13.39
C THR A 58 8.59 -10.93 13.73
N SER A 59 8.59 -10.67 15.05
CA SER A 59 8.58 -9.37 15.73
C SER A 59 7.26 -8.58 15.73
N ALA A 60 7.05 -7.84 16.83
CA ALA A 60 5.89 -6.97 17.08
C ALA A 60 5.43 -6.25 15.81
N ASN A 61 4.11 -6.17 15.62
CA ASN A 61 3.47 -5.68 14.39
C ASN A 61 4.05 -4.31 13.98
N ARG A 62 5.05 -4.32 13.07
CA ARG A 62 5.81 -3.14 12.63
C ARG A 62 4.91 -2.07 12.01
N PHE A 63 3.74 -2.49 11.55
CA PHE A 63 2.77 -1.67 10.86
C PHE A 63 1.47 -1.61 11.65
N THR A 64 0.82 -0.46 11.63
CA THR A 64 -0.51 -0.29 12.22
C THR A 64 -1.60 -0.51 11.18
N ARG A 65 -2.85 -0.57 11.64
CA ARG A 65 -4.01 -0.61 10.74
C ARG A 65 -4.07 0.72 9.98
N GLN A 66 -4.34 0.66 8.67
CA GLN A 66 -4.54 1.87 7.87
C GLN A 66 -5.66 2.73 8.44
N TYR A 67 -5.38 4.01 8.60
CA TYR A 67 -6.37 4.97 9.00
C TYR A 67 -6.05 6.33 8.40
N TYR A 68 -6.85 6.80 7.44
CA TYR A 68 -6.58 8.06 6.73
C TYR A 68 -6.44 9.33 7.61
N GLY A 69 -6.81 9.24 8.89
CA GLY A 69 -6.68 10.31 9.88
C GLY A 69 -5.43 10.22 10.77
N ASP A 70 -4.61 9.17 10.68
CA ASP A 70 -3.37 9.02 11.45
C ASP A 70 -2.18 9.83 10.88
N ARG A 71 -2.39 10.48 9.72
CA ARG A 71 -1.38 11.22 8.97
C ARG A 71 -0.19 10.35 8.57
N LYS A 72 -0.47 9.09 8.24
CA LYS A 72 0.49 8.16 7.68
C LYS A 72 0.23 7.89 6.21
N ILE A 73 1.33 7.67 5.52
CA ILE A 73 1.41 7.19 4.16
C ILE A 73 1.87 5.74 4.25
N GLU A 74 1.04 4.86 3.72
CA GLU A 74 1.34 3.46 3.45
C GLU A 74 2.13 3.31 2.16
N VAL A 75 3.31 2.69 2.25
CA VAL A 75 4.19 2.40 1.12
C VAL A 75 4.20 0.90 0.86
N VAL A 76 3.60 0.50 -0.26
CA VAL A 76 3.49 -0.90 -0.71
C VAL A 76 4.32 -1.12 -1.95
N GLY A 77 5.11 -2.19 -1.94
CA GLY A 77 5.83 -2.69 -3.11
C GLY A 77 5.06 -3.82 -3.78
N LEU A 78 4.93 -3.77 -5.10
CA LEU A 78 4.32 -4.82 -5.91
C LEU A 78 5.33 -5.34 -6.93
N ASN A 79 5.50 -6.65 -7.00
CA ASN A 79 6.10 -7.31 -8.15
C ASN A 79 5.08 -7.51 -9.29
N THR A 80 5.52 -8.03 -10.44
CA THR A 80 4.65 -8.21 -11.62
C THR A 80 3.46 -9.12 -11.34
N LYS A 81 3.64 -10.17 -10.53
CA LYS A 81 2.56 -11.13 -10.23
C LYS A 81 1.52 -10.48 -9.31
N GLU A 82 1.97 -9.78 -8.27
CA GLU A 82 1.09 -9.07 -7.34
C GLU A 82 0.29 -7.99 -8.07
N MET A 83 0.94 -7.22 -8.95
CA MET A 83 0.26 -6.23 -9.77
C MET A 83 -0.78 -6.86 -10.72
N ALA A 84 -0.47 -8.01 -11.34
CA ALA A 84 -1.41 -8.70 -12.23
C ALA A 84 -2.66 -9.23 -11.50
N PHE A 85 -2.52 -9.64 -10.24
CA PHE A 85 -3.59 -10.25 -9.46
C PHE A 85 -4.18 -9.35 -8.37
N ILE A 86 -3.83 -8.05 -8.32
CA ILE A 86 -4.30 -7.13 -7.29
C ILE A 86 -5.82 -7.04 -7.20
N HIS A 87 -6.52 -7.12 -8.35
CA HIS A 87 -7.98 -7.12 -8.44
C HIS A 87 -8.64 -8.38 -7.86
N LEU A 88 -7.86 -9.44 -7.62
CA LEU A 88 -8.31 -10.66 -6.94
C LEU A 88 -7.99 -10.65 -5.44
N GLY A 89 -7.55 -9.50 -4.91
CA GLY A 89 -7.22 -9.35 -3.49
C GLY A 89 -5.79 -9.76 -3.12
N VAL A 90 -4.91 -9.97 -4.10
CA VAL A 90 -3.48 -10.17 -3.81
C VAL A 90 -2.88 -8.90 -3.25
N GLN A 91 -2.23 -9.03 -2.10
CA GLN A 91 -1.58 -7.95 -1.38
C GLN A 91 -0.14 -7.77 -1.86
N GLY A 92 0.42 -6.60 -1.61
CA GLY A 92 1.84 -6.33 -1.85
C GLY A 92 2.68 -6.47 -0.59
N GLN A 93 3.97 -6.19 -0.74
CA GLN A 93 4.90 -6.08 0.36
C GLN A 93 4.72 -4.74 1.09
N ARG A 94 4.36 -4.76 2.38
CA ARG A 94 4.42 -3.57 3.23
C ARG A 94 5.87 -3.15 3.46
N ILE A 95 6.26 -1.99 2.92
CA ILE A 95 7.63 -1.46 3.05
C ILE A 95 7.72 -0.51 4.25
N ALA A 96 6.83 0.49 4.29
CA ALA A 96 6.88 1.55 5.28
C ALA A 96 5.48 2.12 5.58
N GLN A 97 5.30 2.59 6.82
CA GLN A 97 4.19 3.45 7.22
C GLN A 97 4.81 4.70 7.85
N CYS A 98 4.70 5.87 7.21
CA CYS A 98 5.51 7.05 7.55
C CYS A 98 4.76 8.36 7.30
N CYS A 99 5.28 9.50 7.77
CA CYS A 99 4.64 10.81 7.55
C CYS A 99 5.26 11.60 6.39
N ASP A 100 6.49 11.25 6.03
CA ASP A 100 7.29 11.89 5.01
C ASP A 100 7.99 10.83 4.15
N VAL A 101 7.73 10.89 2.84
CA VAL A 101 8.36 10.03 1.84
C VAL A 101 9.27 10.86 0.95
N HIS A 102 10.52 10.40 0.85
CA HIS A 102 11.54 10.95 -0.03
C HIS A 102 11.96 9.88 -1.05
N LEU A 103 11.54 10.04 -2.31
CA LEU A 103 11.83 9.10 -3.38
C LEU A 103 12.79 9.73 -4.39
N GLU A 104 14.00 9.18 -4.49
CA GLU A 104 14.96 9.56 -5.52
C GLU A 104 14.84 8.65 -6.73
N LEU A 105 14.51 9.24 -7.87
CA LEU A 105 14.40 8.57 -9.15
C LEU A 105 15.61 8.93 -9.98
N ASN A 106 16.42 7.93 -10.31
CA ASN A 106 17.63 8.11 -11.12
C ASN A 106 17.39 7.98 -12.63
N ARG A 107 16.13 7.78 -13.04
CA ARG A 107 15.69 7.63 -14.44
C ARG A 107 14.30 8.22 -14.63
N PRO A 108 13.93 8.53 -15.89
CA PRO A 108 12.56 8.89 -16.22
C PRO A 108 11.60 7.76 -15.87
N MET A 109 10.45 8.09 -15.28
CA MET A 109 9.50 7.09 -14.78
C MET A 109 8.05 7.49 -15.10
N PRO A 110 7.22 6.55 -15.59
CA PRO A 110 5.78 6.75 -15.60
C PRO A 110 5.25 6.64 -14.19
N ALA A 111 4.25 7.44 -13.87
CA ALA A 111 3.56 7.37 -12.60
C ALA A 111 2.10 7.81 -12.76
N GLN A 112 1.30 7.61 -11.72
CA GLN A 112 -0.11 7.94 -11.71
C GLN A 112 -0.45 8.59 -10.37
N MET A 113 -1.07 9.77 -10.40
CA MET A 113 -1.58 10.45 -9.20
C MET A 113 -3.09 10.52 -9.30
N ASP A 114 -3.81 10.01 -8.30
CA ASP A 114 -5.27 10.12 -8.18
C ASP A 114 -6.07 9.70 -9.44
N GLY A 115 -5.50 8.85 -10.29
CA GLY A 115 -6.13 8.39 -11.54
C GLY A 115 -5.48 8.96 -12.80
N GLU A 116 -4.80 10.11 -12.70
CA GLU A 116 -4.22 10.80 -13.84
C GLU A 116 -2.80 10.29 -14.13
N PRO A 117 -2.53 9.85 -15.37
CA PRO A 117 -1.18 9.46 -15.76
C PRO A 117 -0.28 10.69 -15.86
N PHE A 118 0.94 10.57 -15.38
CA PHE A 118 1.97 11.59 -15.52
C PHE A 118 3.34 10.97 -15.81
N PHE A 119 4.24 11.78 -16.36
CA PHE A 119 5.57 11.32 -16.72
C PHE A 119 6.64 12.21 -16.06
N LEU A 120 7.49 11.59 -15.24
CA LEU A 120 8.66 12.22 -14.66
C LEU A 120 9.79 12.10 -15.68
N ALA A 121 9.98 13.14 -16.48
CA ALA A 121 10.81 13.09 -17.68
C ALA A 121 12.33 13.04 -17.40
N GLU A 122 12.75 13.44 -16.21
CA GLU A 122 14.17 13.54 -15.82
C GLU A 122 14.39 12.86 -14.46
N PRO A 123 15.63 12.44 -14.16
CA PRO A 123 16.02 12.06 -12.79
C PRO A 123 15.62 13.17 -11.81
N THR A 124 14.89 12.80 -10.76
CA THR A 124 14.25 13.77 -9.88
C THR A 124 13.99 13.19 -8.49
N VAL A 125 13.71 14.08 -7.54
CA VAL A 125 13.31 13.74 -6.19
C VAL A 125 11.84 14.07 -6.01
N VAL A 126 11.05 13.07 -5.65
CA VAL A 126 9.63 13.22 -5.32
C VAL A 126 9.49 13.22 -3.80
N LYS A 127 8.93 14.31 -3.26
CA LYS A 127 8.61 14.44 -1.83
C LYS A 127 7.10 14.38 -1.64
N ILE A 128 6.65 13.44 -0.82
CA ILE A 128 5.22 13.27 -0.53
C ILE A 128 5.02 13.43 0.97
N THR A 129 4.18 14.41 1.30
CA THR A 129 3.84 14.76 2.67
C THR A 129 2.36 15.13 2.77
N HIS A 130 1.88 15.09 3.99
CA HIS A 130 0.55 15.51 4.36
C HIS A 130 0.44 17.05 4.39
N ALA A 131 -0.41 17.64 3.54
CA ALA A 131 -0.74 19.07 3.57
C ALA A 131 -2.24 19.32 3.35
N GLY A 132 -2.78 20.40 3.94
CA GLY A 132 -4.13 20.90 3.63
C GLY A 132 -5.28 19.96 4.00
N GLN A 133 -5.19 19.25 5.12
CA GLN A 133 -6.18 18.25 5.52
C GLN A 133 -7.53 18.90 5.83
N VAL A 134 -8.59 18.25 5.37
CA VAL A 134 -9.98 18.67 5.56
C VAL A 134 -10.79 17.56 6.21
N PHE A 135 -11.87 17.94 6.88
CA PHE A 135 -12.87 16.98 7.34
C PHE A 135 -13.67 16.46 6.14
N VAL A 136 -13.78 15.15 6.04
CA VAL A 136 -14.54 14.47 4.99
C VAL A 136 -15.70 13.72 5.63
N LEU A 137 -16.88 13.80 5.01
CA LEU A 137 -18.02 12.99 5.42
C LEU A 137 -17.74 11.52 5.11
N ARG A 138 -17.90 10.67 6.12
CA ARG A 138 -17.78 9.23 5.98
C ARG A 138 -19.15 8.59 6.14
N ASN A 139 -19.45 7.61 5.29
CA ASN A 139 -20.55 6.69 5.55
C ASN A 139 -20.09 5.66 6.61
N GLU A 140 -20.69 5.68 7.80
CA GLU A 140 -20.34 4.74 8.88
C GLU A 140 -20.88 3.31 8.63
N HIS A 141 -21.82 3.15 7.71
CA HIS A 141 -22.46 1.87 7.41
C HIS A 141 -21.76 1.05 6.31
N ARG A 142 -20.56 1.47 5.89
CA ARG A 142 -19.73 0.78 4.87
C ARG A 142 -18.29 0.68 5.33
#